data_AF-A0A6S6XW05-F1
#
_entry.id   AF-A0A6S6XW05-F1
#
_cell.length_a   1.000
_cell.length_b   1.000
_cell.length_c   1.000
_cell.angle_alpha   90.00
_cell.angle_beta   90.00
_cell.angle_gamma   90.00
#
_symmetry.space_group_name_H-M   'P 1'
#
loop_
_entity.id
_entity.type
_entity.pdbx_description
1 polymer ?
#
loop_
_entity_poly.entity_id
_entity_poly.type
_entity_poly.pdbx_seq_one_letter_code
_entity_poly.pdbx_strand_id
1 'polypeptide(L)'
;MKRKIKKLTIGRARELVKREMGISAAALTVSPELSENSNLPYYSMNIGRKGIQVHTTGNSDGNEPNEMIVLTIVHENSTRCTHEYFYADTLEFAAEYTEYQFWNDLRETVGENDIDKICKRTLRDARDACEHHFYGEHQEGGEK
;
A
#
# COMPACT_ATOMS: atom_id res chain seq x y z
N MET A 1 22.89 -3.14 -2.43
CA MET A 1 22.55 -3.84 -1.18
C MET A 1 21.04 -3.76 -1.01
N LYS A 2 20.28 -4.87 -1.02
CA LYS A 2 18.81 -4.81 -0.90
C LYS A 2 18.45 -4.16 0.46
N ARG A 3 17.71 -3.05 0.48
CA ARG A 3 17.20 -2.47 1.73
C ARG A 3 16.36 -3.52 2.44
N LYS A 4 16.59 -3.72 3.74
CA LYS A 4 15.84 -4.70 4.54
C LYS A 4 14.43 -4.15 4.74
N ILE A 5 13.43 -4.78 4.14
CA ILE A 5 12.03 -4.40 4.31
C ILE A 5 11.68 -4.48 5.79
N LYS A 6 11.20 -3.36 6.34
CA LYS A 6 10.70 -3.31 7.70
C LYS A 6 9.29 -3.91 7.69
N LYS A 7 9.09 -4.97 8.45
CA LYS A 7 7.75 -5.56 8.62
C LYS A 7 6.77 -4.50 9.16
N LEU A 8 5.52 -4.58 8.73
CA LEU A 8 4.44 -3.81 9.32
C LEU A 8 4.26 -4.27 10.77
N THR A 9 4.23 -3.32 11.70
CA THR A 9 3.95 -3.57 13.12
C THR A 9 2.77 -2.71 13.53
N ILE A 10 2.10 -3.08 14.63
CA ILE A 10 0.98 -2.28 15.16
C ILE A 10 1.39 -0.84 15.46
N GLY A 11 2.62 -0.61 15.92
CA GLY A 11 3.15 0.74 16.15
C GLY A 11 3.23 1.56 14.88
N ARG A 12 3.78 0.98 13.80
CA ARG A 12 3.89 1.63 12.48
C ARG A 12 2.51 1.85 11.86
N ALA A 13 1.60 0.90 11.99
CA ALA A 13 0.22 1.05 11.51
C ALA A 13 -0.49 2.21 12.23
N ARG A 14 -0.31 2.32 13.55
CA ARG A 14 -0.86 3.44 14.34
C ARG A 14 -0.25 4.79 13.98
N GLU A 15 1.06 4.81 13.74
CA GLU A 15 1.77 6.01 13.28
C GLU A 15 1.22 6.48 11.94
N LEU A 16 1.09 5.56 10.97
CA LEU A 16 0.54 5.84 9.64
C LEU A 16 -0.87 6.44 9.75
N VAL A 17 -1.78 5.76 10.45
CA VAL A 17 -3.16 6.25 10.62
C VAL A 17 -3.20 7.63 11.28
N LYS A 18 -2.40 7.86 12.32
CA LYS A 18 -2.36 9.16 12.99
C LYS A 18 -1.84 10.25 12.06
N ARG A 19 -0.82 9.96 11.26
CA ARG A 19 -0.19 10.91 10.32
C ARG A 19 -1.14 11.27 9.18
N GLU A 20 -1.71 10.27 8.50
CA GLU A 20 -2.53 10.49 7.30
C GLU A 20 -3.94 10.98 7.63
N MET A 21 -4.53 10.49 8.72
CA MET A 21 -5.94 10.75 9.01
C MET A 21 -6.14 11.76 10.16
N GLY A 22 -5.09 12.15 10.88
CA GLY A 22 -5.18 13.12 11.98
C GLY A 22 -5.99 12.63 13.20
N ILE A 23 -6.17 11.31 13.35
CA ILE A 23 -7.01 10.68 14.38
C ILE A 23 -6.21 9.76 15.31
N SER A 24 -6.81 9.42 16.46
CA SER A 24 -6.25 8.39 17.34
C SER A 24 -6.38 7.01 16.70
N ALA A 25 -5.28 6.25 16.70
CA ALA A 25 -5.24 4.86 16.26
C ALA A 25 -5.13 3.86 17.43
N ALA A 26 -5.43 4.28 18.66
CA ALA A 26 -5.29 3.42 19.84
C ALA A 26 -6.20 2.17 19.77
N ALA A 27 -7.34 2.28 19.10
CA ALA A 27 -8.29 1.20 18.88
C ALA A 27 -7.89 0.23 17.76
N LEU A 28 -6.79 0.48 17.04
CA LEU A 28 -6.29 -0.41 16.01
C LEU A 28 -5.83 -1.73 16.66
N THR A 29 -6.42 -2.84 16.19
CA THR A 29 -6.17 -4.22 16.67
C THR A 29 -5.85 -5.15 15.52
N VAL A 30 -5.23 -6.30 15.81
CA VAL A 30 -5.00 -7.35 14.81
C VAL A 30 -6.34 -7.97 14.42
N SER A 31 -6.56 -8.15 13.13
CA SER A 31 -7.74 -8.81 12.55
C SER A 31 -7.29 -9.97 11.66
N PRO A 32 -6.86 -11.10 12.27
CA PRO A 32 -6.39 -12.25 11.50
C PRO A 32 -7.48 -12.82 10.58
N GLU A 33 -8.75 -12.66 10.93
CA GLU A 33 -9.91 -13.08 10.14
C GLU A 33 -10.05 -12.35 8.79
N LEU A 34 -9.40 -11.20 8.63
CA LEU A 34 -9.39 -10.42 7.39
C LEU A 34 -8.14 -10.66 6.55
N SER A 35 -7.19 -11.48 7.04
CA SER A 35 -5.98 -11.83 6.32
C SER A 35 -6.09 -13.24 5.74
N GLU A 36 -5.88 -13.36 4.43
CA GLU A 36 -5.69 -14.66 3.78
C GLU A 36 -4.32 -15.29 4.12
N ASN A 37 -3.40 -14.50 4.70
CA ASN A 37 -2.04 -14.92 5.03
C ASN A 37 -1.69 -14.56 6.48
N SER A 38 -1.59 -15.57 7.34
CA SER A 38 -1.24 -15.40 8.76
C SER A 38 0.16 -14.83 9.00
N ASN A 39 1.04 -14.84 7.99
CA ASN A 39 2.38 -14.25 8.08
C ASN A 39 2.39 -12.74 7.81
N LEU A 40 1.31 -12.18 7.26
CA LEU A 40 1.17 -10.76 6.99
C LEU A 40 0.17 -10.16 7.99
N PRO A 41 0.63 -9.23 8.85
CA PRO A 41 -0.25 -8.65 9.86
C PRO A 41 -1.29 -7.74 9.19
N TYR A 42 -2.54 -7.95 9.59
CA TYR A 42 -3.67 -7.14 9.18
C TYR A 42 -4.23 -6.46 10.42
N TYR A 43 -4.37 -5.14 10.35
CA TYR A 43 -4.88 -4.33 11.45
C TYR A 43 -6.16 -3.63 11.05
N SER A 44 -7.13 -3.57 11.94
CA SER A 44 -8.37 -2.86 11.69
C SER A 44 -8.87 -2.10 12.92
N MET A 45 -9.69 -1.08 12.68
CA MET A 45 -10.53 -0.44 13.70
C MET A 45 -11.74 0.21 13.03
N ASN A 46 -12.77 0.48 13.83
CA ASN A 46 -13.92 1.26 13.40
C ASN A 46 -13.93 2.61 14.11
N ILE A 47 -14.23 3.68 13.36
CA ILE A 47 -14.45 5.02 13.88
C ILE A 47 -15.77 5.54 13.31
N GLY A 48 -16.78 5.61 14.18
CA GLY A 48 -18.14 5.93 13.77
C GLY A 48 -18.61 4.97 12.67
N ARG A 49 -18.89 5.54 11.50
CA ARG A 49 -19.35 4.82 10.30
C ARG A 49 -18.24 4.49 9.30
N LYS A 50 -16.98 4.45 9.73
CA LYS A 50 -15.83 4.15 8.87
C LYS A 50 -15.04 2.98 9.46
N GLY A 51 -14.75 1.99 8.62
CA GLY A 51 -13.73 0.99 8.88
C GLY A 51 -12.39 1.49 8.38
N ILE A 52 -11.35 1.37 9.19
CA ILE A 52 -9.97 1.70 8.83
C ILE A 52 -9.17 0.42 8.91
N GLN A 53 -8.46 0.09 7.84
CA GLN A 53 -7.67 -1.13 7.75
C GLN A 53 -6.24 -0.76 7.32
N VAL A 54 -5.25 -1.41 7.92
CA VAL A 54 -3.84 -1.27 7.56
C VAL A 54 -3.22 -2.65 7.42
N HIS A 55 -2.70 -2.96 6.25
CA HIS A 55 -2.11 -4.27 5.96
C HIS A 55 -0.99 -4.14 4.93
N THR A 56 -0.29 -5.25 4.64
CA THR A 56 0.76 -5.28 3.62
C THR A 56 0.24 -6.05 2.40
N THR A 57 0.38 -5.49 1.20
CA THR A 57 0.19 -6.23 -0.06
C THR A 57 1.50 -6.90 -0.43
N GLY A 58 1.48 -8.23 -0.51
CA GLY A 58 2.62 -9.01 -0.95
C GLY A 58 2.25 -10.47 -1.14
N ASN A 59 2.78 -11.08 -2.21
CA ASN A 59 2.82 -12.54 -2.31
C ASN A 59 3.87 -13.05 -1.31
N SER A 60 3.49 -14.07 -0.55
CA SER A 60 4.28 -14.77 0.47
C SER A 60 5.65 -15.32 0.03
N ASP A 61 6.02 -15.16 -1.24
CA ASP A 61 7.23 -15.76 -1.80
C ASP A 61 8.52 -15.02 -1.41
N GLY A 62 8.44 -13.88 -0.71
CA GLY A 62 9.57 -13.21 -0.07
C GLY A 62 10.68 -12.74 -1.03
N ASN A 63 10.45 -12.84 -2.34
CA ASN A 63 11.44 -12.59 -3.38
C ASN A 63 11.21 -11.27 -4.13
N GLU A 64 10.04 -10.64 -3.98
CA GLU A 64 9.79 -9.33 -4.57
C GLU A 64 10.03 -8.20 -3.57
N PRO A 65 10.79 -7.16 -3.97
CA PRO A 65 11.04 -5.96 -3.17
C PRO A 65 9.80 -5.06 -3.02
N ASN A 66 8.69 -5.37 -3.69
CA ASN A 66 7.57 -4.47 -3.89
C ASN A 66 6.46 -4.60 -2.83
N GLU A 67 6.82 -4.97 -1.60
CA GLU A 67 5.85 -4.95 -0.50
C GLU A 67 5.37 -3.52 -0.27
N MET A 68 4.06 -3.31 -0.32
CA MET A 68 3.43 -2.02 0.00
C MET A 68 2.59 -2.17 1.25
N ILE A 69 2.54 -1.12 2.06
CA ILE A 69 1.56 -0.98 3.13
C ILE A 69 0.36 -0.26 2.56
N VAL A 70 -0.84 -0.80 2.79
CA VAL A 70 -2.11 -0.25 2.34
C VAL A 70 -2.85 0.31 3.52
N LEU A 71 -3.29 1.57 3.41
CA LEU A 71 -4.31 2.17 4.25
C LEU A 71 -5.64 2.13 3.48
N THR A 72 -6.60 1.38 4.00
CA THR A 72 -7.95 1.31 3.43
C THR A 72 -8.94 2.01 4.34
N ILE A 73 -9.77 2.87 3.75
CA ILE A 73 -10.92 3.49 4.42
C ILE A 73 -12.20 2.96 3.79
N VAL A 74 -12.95 2.17 4.55
CA VAL A 74 -14.25 1.62 4.16
C VAL A 74 -15.34 2.49 4.76
N HIS A 75 -16.26 2.99 3.94
CA HIS A 75 -17.44 3.70 4.43
C HIS A 75 -18.56 2.70 4.72
N GLU A 76 -19.21 2.81 5.88
CA GLU A 76 -20.34 1.97 6.24
C GLU A 76 -21.45 2.08 5.18
N ASN A 77 -21.93 0.93 4.72
CA ASN A 77 -22.90 0.79 3.62
C ASN A 77 -22.38 1.16 2.22
N SER A 78 -21.06 1.29 2.04
CA SER A 78 -20.46 1.43 0.72
C SER A 78 -19.75 0.14 0.32
N THR A 79 -19.92 -0.27 -0.94
CA THR A 79 -19.02 -1.22 -1.60
C THR A 79 -17.73 -0.55 -2.04
N ARG A 80 -17.63 0.78 -1.92
CA ARG A 80 -16.45 1.56 -2.26
C ARG A 80 -15.61 1.82 -1.02
N CYS A 81 -14.31 1.67 -1.19
CA CYS A 81 -13.31 2.07 -0.23
C CYS A 81 -12.25 2.91 -0.94
N THR A 82 -11.46 3.62 -0.14
CA THR A 82 -10.29 4.35 -0.62
C THR A 82 -9.06 3.58 -0.18
N HIS A 83 -8.14 3.35 -1.12
CA HIS A 83 -6.86 2.72 -0.87
C HIS A 83 -5.75 3.74 -1.10
N GLU A 84 -4.86 3.87 -0.12
CA GLU A 84 -3.61 4.61 -0.24
C GLU A 84 -2.45 3.66 0.06
N TYR A 85 -1.41 3.73 -0.76
CA TYR A 85 -0.28 2.81 -0.70
C TYR A 85 0.99 3.53 -0.26
N PHE A 86 1.78 2.84 0.54
CA PHE A 86 3.00 3.37 1.15
C PHE A 86 4.13 2.35 1.03
N TYR A 87 5.36 2.81 0.81
CA TYR A 87 6.52 1.93 0.77
C TYR A 87 6.72 1.22 2.12
N ALA A 88 6.90 -0.10 2.10
CA ALA A 88 6.95 -0.89 3.33
C ALA A 88 8.15 -0.56 4.24
N ASP A 89 9.24 -0.03 3.71
CA ASP A 89 10.45 0.33 4.47
C ASP A 89 10.40 1.74 5.08
N THR A 90 9.84 2.73 4.38
CA THR A 90 9.82 4.14 4.79
C THR A 90 8.48 4.67 5.28
N LEU A 91 7.35 4.01 4.94
CA LEU A 91 6.00 4.59 5.03
C LEU A 91 5.82 5.86 4.20
N GLU A 92 6.66 6.15 3.22
CA GLU A 92 6.42 7.26 2.29
C GLU A 92 5.29 6.90 1.34
N PHE A 93 4.46 7.88 1.01
CA PHE A 93 3.32 7.69 0.11
C PHE A 93 3.81 7.31 -1.29
N ALA A 94 3.35 6.17 -1.79
CA ALA A 94 3.67 5.65 -3.11
C ALA A 94 2.61 6.15 -4.10
N ALA A 95 2.76 7.37 -4.59
CA ALA A 95 1.77 8.06 -5.41
C ALA A 95 1.50 7.31 -6.73
N GLU A 96 2.54 6.92 -7.45
CA GLU A 96 2.44 6.22 -8.74
C GLU A 96 1.80 4.84 -8.56
N TYR A 97 2.11 4.15 -7.47
CA TYR A 97 1.50 2.86 -7.15
C TYR A 97 0.03 3.01 -6.78
N THR A 98 -0.31 4.04 -6.00
CA THR A 98 -1.71 4.37 -5.65
C THR A 98 -2.52 4.70 -6.90
N GLU A 99 -1.96 5.49 -7.83
CA GLU A 99 -2.62 5.80 -9.10
C GLU A 99 -2.81 4.54 -9.95
N TYR A 100 -1.80 3.68 -10.06
CA TYR A 100 -1.90 2.42 -10.78
C TYR A 100 -3.04 1.54 -10.24
N GLN A 101 -3.10 1.35 -8.92
CA GLN A 101 -4.15 0.53 -8.28
C GLN A 101 -5.54 1.14 -8.49
N PHE A 102 -5.67 2.46 -8.36
CA PHE A 102 -6.93 3.15 -8.67
C PHE A 102 -7.44 2.85 -10.09
N TRP A 103 -6.57 2.94 -11.10
CA TRP A 103 -6.97 2.63 -12.48
C TRP A 103 -7.26 1.14 -12.68
N ASN A 104 -6.55 0.27 -11.98
CA ASN A 104 -6.78 -1.18 -12.03
C ASN A 104 -8.14 -1.55 -11.43
N ASP A 105 -8.51 -0.98 -10.29
CA ASP A 105 -9.84 -1.17 -9.67
C ASP A 105 -10.96 -0.61 -10.57
N LEU A 106 -10.71 0.54 -11.20
CA LEU A 106 -11.68 1.14 -12.12
C LEU A 106 -11.89 0.28 -13.37
N ARG A 107 -10.85 -0.38 -13.87
CA ARG A 107 -10.92 -1.31 -15.02
C ARG A 107 -11.89 -2.47 -14.77
N GLU A 108 -11.93 -2.97 -13.55
CA GLU A 108 -12.89 -4.02 -13.16
C GLU A 108 -14.34 -3.52 -13.15
N THR A 109 -14.52 -2.21 -13.01
CA THR A 109 -15.83 -1.57 -12.86
C THR A 109 -16.37 -0.99 -14.17
N VAL A 110 -15.49 -0.48 -15.03
CA VAL A 110 -15.83 0.21 -16.28
C VAL A 110 -15.17 -0.56 -17.42
N GLY A 111 -15.93 -1.44 -18.07
CA GLY A 111 -15.39 -2.21 -19.20
C GLY A 111 -15.19 -1.33 -20.42
N GLU A 112 -13.93 -1.05 -20.81
CA GLU A 112 -13.61 -0.34 -22.06
C GLU A 112 -12.11 -0.40 -22.43
N ASN A 113 -11.82 -0.34 -23.74
CA ASN A 113 -10.49 -0.49 -24.35
C ASN A 113 -9.45 0.59 -23.99
N ASP A 114 -9.88 1.77 -23.52
CA ASP A 114 -8.96 2.87 -23.23
C ASP A 114 -8.39 2.82 -21.79
N ILE A 115 -9.09 2.16 -20.86
CA ILE A 115 -8.58 1.95 -19.50
C ILE A 115 -7.37 1.02 -19.54
N ASP A 116 -7.35 0.01 -20.42
CA ASP A 116 -6.21 -0.89 -20.59
C ASP A 116 -4.91 -0.14 -20.94
N LYS A 117 -4.98 0.94 -21.73
CA LYS A 117 -3.82 1.77 -22.06
C LYS A 117 -3.36 2.58 -20.85
N ILE A 118 -4.30 3.11 -20.07
CA ILE A 118 -3.99 3.87 -18.86
C ILE A 118 -3.35 2.95 -17.82
N CYS A 119 -3.95 1.78 -17.54
CA CYS A 119 -3.38 0.78 -16.63
C CYS A 119 -1.98 0.34 -17.04
N LYS A 120 -1.72 0.14 -18.34
CA LYS A 120 -0.36 -0.20 -18.83
C LYS A 120 0.64 0.92 -18.58
N ARG A 121 0.23 2.18 -18.80
CA ARG A 121 1.08 3.35 -18.55
C ARG A 121 1.39 3.47 -17.05
N THR A 122 0.36 3.50 -16.21
CA THR A 122 0.52 3.69 -14.76
C THR A 122 1.21 2.50 -14.10
N LEU A 123 1.04 1.27 -14.61
CA LEU A 123 1.83 0.11 -14.16
C LEU A 123 3.33 0.31 -14.39
N ARG A 124 3.72 0.84 -15.55
CA ARG A 124 5.14 1.11 -15.84
C ARG A 124 5.66 2.19 -14.91
N ASP A 125 4.92 3.30 -14.79
CA ASP A 125 5.33 4.43 -13.94
C ASP A 125 5.46 3.98 -12.46
N ALA A 126 4.53 3.14 -11.97
CA ALA A 126 4.61 2.53 -10.64
C ALA A 126 5.81 1.59 -10.48
N ARG A 127 6.12 0.76 -11.49
CA ARG A 127 7.30 -0.13 -11.46
C ARG A 127 8.60 0.66 -11.42
N ASP A 128 8.73 1.69 -12.25
CA ASP A 128 9.91 2.54 -12.31
C ASP A 128 10.11 3.27 -10.97
N ALA A 129 9.02 3.78 -10.37
CA ALA A 129 9.05 4.41 -9.05
C ALA A 129 9.47 3.44 -7.93
N CYS A 130 8.90 2.22 -7.90
CA CYS A 130 9.29 1.17 -6.97
C CYS A 130 10.76 0.79 -7.14
N GLU A 131 11.22 0.58 -8.37
CA GLU A 131 12.60 0.22 -8.65
C GLU A 131 13.55 1.32 -8.19
N HIS A 132 13.23 2.58 -8.49
CA HIS A 132 14.01 3.71 -8.05
C HIS A 132 14.05 3.81 -6.51
N HIS A 133 12.93 3.64 -5.82
CA HIS A 133 12.86 3.69 -4.36
C HIS A 133 13.68 2.59 -3.68
N PHE A 134 13.54 1.34 -4.15
CA PHE A 134 14.20 0.19 -3.52
C PHE A 134 15.65 -0.04 -3.97
N TYR A 135 16.05 0.47 -5.14
CA TYR A 135 17.35 0.17 -5.77
C TYR A 135 18.12 1.38 -6.32
N GLY A 136 17.49 2.56 -6.43
CA GLY A 136 18.06 3.74 -7.10
C GLY A 136 19.26 4.38 -6.39
N GLU A 137 19.52 4.09 -5.11
CA GLU A 137 20.64 4.68 -4.34
C GLU A 137 22.03 4.04 -4.62
N HIS A 138 22.27 3.49 -5.81
CA HIS A 138 23.59 2.93 -6.17
C HIS A 138 24.19 3.49 -7.47
N GLN A 139 23.94 4.76 -7.79
CA GLN A 139 24.63 5.45 -8.92
C GLN A 139 25.35 6.76 -8.56
N GLU A 140 25.59 7.08 -7.29
CA GLU A 140 26.50 8.17 -6.92
C GLU A 140 27.80 7.61 -6.33
N GLY A 141 28.89 7.75 -7.08
CA GLY A 141 30.23 7.31 -6.67
C GLY A 141 31.19 6.89 -7.78
N GLY A 142 30.84 7.12 -9.05
CA GLY A 142 31.73 6.92 -10.20
C GLY A 142 32.32 8.22 -10.71
N GLU A 143 32.92 9.05 -9.85
CA GLU A 143 33.82 10.10 -10.32
C GLU A 143 35.06 9.43 -10.95
N LYS A 144 35.28 9.69 -12.24
CA LYS A 144 36.57 9.55 -12.90
C LYS A 144 37.10 10.94 -13.22
#